data_AF-A0A952BG21-F1
#
_entry.id   AF-A0A952BG21-F1
#
_cell.length_a   1.000
_cell.length_b   1.000
_cell.length_c   1.000
_cell.angle_alpha   90.00
_cell.angle_beta   90.00
_cell.angle_gamma   90.00
#
_symmetry.space_group_name_H-M   'P 1'
#
loop_
_entity.id
_entity.type
_entity.pdbx_description
1 polymer ?
#
loop_
_entity_poly.entity_id
_entity_poly.type
_entity_poly.pdbx_seq_one_letter_code
_entity_poly.pdbx_strand_id
1 'polypeptide(L)'
;MFLYGKKSIEQLETCDPLLQDLFHQVIKIVDVTILVGHRGQLEQNSFYLMGSSKLDWPDSKHNKIPSEALDAAPFPIDWEDHKRFYFLGGIVTSLASTMGILIRWGGAWSGEINPKGAFNDLVHFELTSNPFKQKHAFDLNAGFGAIK
;
A
#
# COMPACT_ATOMS: atom_id res chain seq x y z
N MET A 1 14.69 4.44 17.81
CA MET A 1 14.21 3.79 16.58
C MET A 1 12.79 3.33 16.85
N PHE A 2 11.83 3.68 15.99
CA PHE A 2 10.43 3.27 16.16
C PHE A 2 10.29 1.77 15.85
N LEU A 3 9.27 1.12 16.41
CA LEU A 3 9.03 -0.31 16.28
C LEU A 3 7.54 -0.58 16.11
N TYR A 4 7.20 -1.52 15.23
CA TYR A 4 5.82 -1.97 15.09
C TYR A 4 5.38 -2.77 16.32
N GLY A 5 4.17 -2.49 16.78
CA GLY A 5 3.48 -3.37 17.72
C GLY A 5 3.00 -4.64 17.03
N LYS A 6 2.65 -5.66 17.83
CA LYS A 6 2.20 -6.98 17.36
C LYS A 6 1.12 -6.89 16.27
N LYS A 7 0.08 -6.08 16.48
CA LYS A 7 -1.01 -5.92 15.50
C LYS A 7 -0.54 -5.34 14.17
N SER A 8 0.36 -4.35 14.20
CA SER A 8 0.90 -3.78 12.96
C SER A 8 1.77 -4.77 12.21
N ILE A 9 2.54 -5.61 12.92
CA ILE A 9 3.31 -6.71 12.32
C ILE A 9 2.36 -7.70 11.64
N GLU A 10 1.34 -8.17 12.35
CA GLU A 10 0.34 -9.11 11.80
C GLU A 10 -0.33 -8.56 10.54
N GLN A 11 -0.66 -7.26 10.49
CA GLN A 11 -1.21 -6.63 9.29
C GLN A 11 -0.18 -6.50 8.17
N LEU A 12 1.04 -6.06 8.48
CA LEU A 12 2.10 -5.90 7.49
C LEU A 12 2.47 -7.22 6.82
N GLU A 13 2.53 -8.32 7.58
CA GLU A 13 2.85 -9.66 7.08
C GLU A 13 1.84 -10.19 6.04
N THR A 14 0.62 -9.64 6.00
CA THR A 14 -0.37 -10.00 4.97
C THR A 14 -0.19 -9.27 3.64
N CYS A 15 0.71 -8.28 3.58
CA CYS A 15 0.93 -7.44 2.39
C CYS A 15 1.94 -8.04 1.41
N ASP A 16 1.93 -7.58 0.16
CA ASP A 16 2.96 -7.92 -0.83
C ASP A 16 4.36 -7.56 -0.28
N PRO A 17 5.39 -8.41 -0.47
CA PRO A 17 6.73 -8.18 0.07
C PRO A 17 7.30 -6.79 -0.24
N LEU A 18 6.96 -6.18 -1.38
CA LEU A 18 7.40 -4.82 -1.70
C LEU A 18 6.85 -3.78 -0.72
N LEU A 19 5.59 -3.93 -0.29
CA LEU A 19 5.01 -3.05 0.73
C LEU A 19 5.65 -3.31 2.10
N GLN A 20 5.95 -4.57 2.42
CA GLN A 20 6.65 -4.91 3.66
C GLN A 20 8.03 -4.24 3.73
N ASP A 21 8.84 -4.40 2.67
CA ASP A 21 10.16 -3.81 2.57
C ASP A 21 10.11 -2.29 2.65
N LEU A 22 9.15 -1.67 1.96
CA LEU A 22 8.94 -0.22 2.00
C LEU A 22 8.64 0.27 3.41
N PHE A 23 7.66 -0.35 4.08
CA PHE A 23 7.25 0.09 5.43
C PHE A 23 8.30 -0.21 6.50
N HIS A 24 9.14 -1.24 6.32
CA HIS A 24 10.35 -1.44 7.12
C HIS A 24 11.38 -0.29 6.97
N GLN A 25 11.40 0.43 5.85
CA GLN A 25 12.20 1.66 5.73
C GLN A 25 11.49 2.88 6.30
N VAL A 26 10.17 3.00 6.08
CA VAL A 26 9.36 4.14 6.56
C VAL A 26 9.45 4.29 8.08
N ILE A 27 9.32 3.18 8.83
CA ILE A 27 9.36 3.22 10.30
C ILE A 27 10.71 3.67 10.88
N LYS A 28 11.78 3.68 10.08
CA LYS A 28 13.07 4.21 10.51
C LYS A 28 13.08 5.75 10.53
N ILE A 29 12.13 6.40 9.84
CA ILE A 29 12.06 7.86 9.66
C ILE A 29 10.95 8.46 10.52
N VAL A 30 9.79 7.83 10.56
CA VAL A 30 8.59 8.36 11.23
C VAL A 30 7.88 7.25 11.99
N ASP A 31 7.33 7.55 13.16
CA ASP A 31 6.50 6.61 13.89
C ASP A 31 5.18 6.41 13.15
N VAL A 32 4.92 5.16 12.75
CA VAL A 32 3.81 4.80 11.87
C VAL A 32 3.20 3.49 12.36
N THR A 33 1.88 3.42 12.35
CA THR A 33 1.14 2.19 12.65
C THR A 33 0.49 1.65 11.39
N ILE A 34 0.55 0.33 11.20
CA ILE A 34 -0.18 -0.35 10.13
C ILE A 34 -1.58 -0.67 10.64
N LEU A 35 -2.59 -0.18 9.93
CA LEU A 35 -4.00 -0.33 10.28
C LEU A 35 -4.58 -1.59 9.66
N VAL A 36 -4.37 -1.77 8.35
CA VAL A 36 -4.96 -2.85 7.55
C VAL A 36 -3.98 -3.25 6.44
N GLY A 37 -3.73 -4.56 6.30
CA GLY A 37 -3.11 -5.16 5.12
C GLY A 37 -4.18 -5.84 4.27
N HIS A 38 -4.28 -7.16 4.35
CA HIS A 38 -5.35 -7.92 3.72
C HIS A 38 -6.71 -7.66 4.40
N ARG A 39 -7.75 -7.52 3.58
CA ARG A 39 -9.15 -7.33 4.02
C ARG A 39 -10.04 -8.40 3.41
N GLY A 40 -10.79 -9.11 4.25
CA GLY A 40 -11.68 -10.19 3.82
C GLY A 40 -13.03 -9.71 3.26
N GLN A 41 -13.84 -10.64 2.75
CA GLN A 41 -15.12 -10.34 2.09
C GLN A 41 -16.10 -9.57 2.98
N LEU A 42 -16.29 -10.03 4.22
CA LEU A 42 -17.24 -9.40 5.14
C LEU A 42 -16.86 -7.94 5.43
N GLU A 43 -15.58 -7.68 5.64
CA GLU A 43 -15.06 -6.33 5.91
C GLU A 43 -15.16 -5.44 4.68
N GLN A 44 -14.79 -5.96 3.50
CA GLN A 44 -14.87 -5.19 2.25
C GLN A 44 -16.31 -4.80 1.90
N ASN A 45 -17.25 -5.74 2.04
CA ASN A 45 -18.68 -5.50 1.81
C ASN A 45 -19.20 -4.44 2.78
N SER A 46 -18.81 -4.52 4.07
CA SER A 46 -19.18 -3.54 5.08
C SER A 46 -18.67 -2.14 4.71
N PHE A 47 -17.40 -2.02 4.30
CA PHE A 47 -16.81 -0.72 3.92
C PHE A 47 -17.44 -0.14 2.65
N TYR A 48 -17.81 -0.99 1.69
CA TYR A 48 -18.52 -0.57 0.49
C TYR A 48 -19.91 -0.02 0.85
N LEU A 49 -20.68 -0.75 1.68
CA LEU A 49 -22.01 -0.34 2.13
C LEU A 49 -21.99 0.96 2.97
N MET A 50 -20.93 1.17 3.76
CA MET A 50 -20.75 2.40 4.56
C MET A 50 -20.20 3.58 3.73
N GLY A 51 -19.83 3.37 2.46
CA GLY A 51 -19.25 4.41 1.61
C GLY A 51 -17.77 4.73 1.89
N SER A 52 -17.13 3.98 2.81
CA SER A 52 -15.69 4.09 3.11
C SER A 52 -14.81 3.40 2.06
N SER A 53 -15.41 2.67 1.12
CA SER A 53 -14.76 2.12 -0.07
C SER A 53 -15.64 2.37 -1.29
N LYS A 54 -15.02 2.63 -2.44
CA LYS A 54 -15.72 2.71 -3.74
C LYS A 54 -15.80 1.38 -4.48
N LEU A 55 -15.11 0.35 -3.98
CA LEU A 55 -14.97 -0.95 -4.63
C LEU A 55 -15.70 -2.01 -3.80
N ASP A 56 -16.52 -2.83 -4.45
CA ASP A 56 -17.13 -4.01 -3.82
C ASP A 56 -16.12 -5.17 -3.78
N TRP A 57 -16.44 -6.24 -3.06
CA TRP A 57 -15.62 -7.45 -3.07
C TRP A 57 -15.69 -8.15 -4.44
N PRO A 58 -14.58 -8.71 -4.98
CA PRO A 58 -13.20 -8.72 -4.46
C PRO A 58 -12.29 -7.68 -5.15
N ASP A 59 -12.84 -6.55 -5.59
CA ASP A 59 -12.17 -5.64 -6.53
C ASP A 59 -11.17 -4.69 -5.85
N SER A 60 -11.17 -4.62 -4.52
CA SER A 60 -10.17 -3.86 -3.77
C SER A 60 -8.81 -4.57 -3.76
N LYS A 61 -7.72 -3.80 -3.83
CA LYS A 61 -6.35 -4.35 -3.71
C LYS A 61 -6.05 -4.94 -2.34
N HIS A 62 -6.79 -4.50 -1.30
CA HIS A 62 -6.76 -5.16 0.01
C HIS A 62 -7.28 -6.60 -0.03
N ASN A 63 -8.08 -6.98 -1.03
CA ASN A 63 -8.68 -8.32 -1.12
C ASN A 63 -7.73 -9.34 -1.75
N LYS A 64 -6.58 -8.92 -2.28
CA LYS A 64 -5.56 -9.81 -2.84
C LYS A 64 -4.79 -10.53 -1.74
N ILE A 65 -4.25 -11.70 -2.07
CA ILE A 65 -3.33 -12.45 -1.20
C ILE A 65 -2.07 -12.76 -2.04
N PRO A 66 -0.90 -12.18 -1.70
CA PRO A 66 -0.71 -11.15 -0.67
C PRO A 66 -1.42 -9.84 -1.04
N SER A 67 -1.70 -9.00 -0.04
CA SER A 67 -2.42 -7.72 -0.26
C SER A 67 -1.56 -6.75 -1.06
N GLU A 68 -2.12 -6.20 -2.15
CA GLU A 68 -1.45 -5.18 -2.96
C GLU A 68 -1.69 -3.75 -2.44
N ALA A 69 -2.40 -3.62 -1.31
CA ALA A 69 -2.64 -2.37 -0.62
C ALA A 69 -2.44 -2.48 0.89
N LEU A 70 -2.20 -1.34 1.52
CA LEU A 70 -1.98 -1.19 2.94
C LEU A 70 -2.48 0.18 3.41
N ASP A 71 -3.17 0.19 4.55
CA ASP A 71 -3.58 1.40 5.24
C ASP A 71 -2.64 1.65 6.43
N ALA A 72 -2.04 2.85 6.49
CA ALA A 72 -1.12 3.24 7.56
C ALA A 72 -1.36 4.69 8.02
N ALA A 73 -1.13 4.93 9.31
CA ALA A 73 -1.32 6.23 9.93
C ALA A 73 -0.10 6.66 10.76
N PRO A 74 0.19 7.97 10.84
CA PRO A 74 1.23 8.48 11.74
C PRO A 74 0.84 8.20 13.20
N PHE A 75 1.79 7.73 14.01
CA PHE A 75 1.57 7.43 15.42
C PHE A 75 2.09 8.56 16.33
N PRO A 76 1.40 8.92 17.42
CA PRO A 76 0.03 8.54 17.78
C PRO A 76 -0.98 9.08 16.77
N ILE A 77 -2.08 8.35 16.55
CA ILE A 77 -3.08 8.73 15.55
C ILE A 77 -3.86 9.96 16.04
N ASP A 78 -3.87 11.00 15.21
CA ASP A 78 -4.73 12.17 15.36
C ASP A 78 -5.38 12.46 14.00
N TRP A 79 -6.66 12.11 13.85
CA TRP A 79 -7.39 12.18 12.60
C TRP A 79 -7.61 13.61 12.09
N GLU A 80 -7.57 14.60 12.99
CA GLU A 80 -7.77 16.01 12.65
C GLU A 80 -6.49 16.67 12.14
N ASP A 81 -5.31 16.09 12.44
CA ASP A 81 -4.02 16.59 11.97
C ASP A 81 -3.65 15.99 10.60
N HIS A 82 -4.37 16.44 9.58
CA HIS A 82 -4.09 16.05 8.19
C HIS A 82 -2.63 16.29 7.76
N LYS A 83 -1.93 17.28 8.36
CA LYS A 83 -0.54 17.62 7.98
C LYS A 83 0.40 16.44 8.23
N ARG A 84 0.16 15.67 9.30
CA ARG A 84 0.95 14.46 9.61
C ARG A 84 0.73 13.35 8.59
N PHE A 85 -0.48 13.23 8.05
CA PHE A 85 -0.76 12.29 6.97
C PHE A 85 -0.12 12.73 5.64
N TYR A 86 -0.15 14.03 5.30
CA TYR A 86 0.58 14.54 4.13
C TYR A 86 2.10 14.31 4.26
N PHE A 87 2.65 14.53 5.45
CA PHE A 87 4.06 14.25 5.74
C PHE A 87 4.39 12.76 5.55
N LEU A 88 3.57 11.86 6.11
CA LEU A 88 3.72 10.41 5.91
C LEU A 88 3.61 10.03 4.43
N GLY A 89 2.60 10.54 3.71
CA GLY A 89 2.40 10.29 2.28
C GLY A 89 3.62 10.69 1.46
N GLY A 90 4.22 11.85 1.75
CA GLY A 90 5.47 12.30 1.14
C GLY A 90 6.66 11.38 1.42
N ILE A 91 6.84 10.94 2.67
CA ILE A 91 7.90 9.98 3.05
C ILE A 91 7.75 8.66 2.29
N VAL A 92 6.55 8.07 2.33
CA VAL A 92 6.28 6.75 1.73
C VAL A 92 6.49 6.79 0.22
N THR A 93 5.94 7.79 -0.46
CA THR A 93 6.09 7.94 -1.92
C THR A 93 7.53 8.24 -2.33
N SER A 94 8.26 9.04 -1.55
CA SER A 94 9.69 9.31 -1.80
C SER A 94 10.55 8.05 -1.63
N LEU A 95 10.37 7.31 -0.54
CA LEU A 95 11.08 6.04 -0.32
C LEU A 95 10.75 5.02 -1.40
N ALA A 96 9.47 4.86 -1.75
CA ALA A 96 9.06 3.96 -2.82
C ALA A 96 9.76 4.30 -4.14
N SER A 97 9.86 5.59 -4.49
CA SER A 97 10.61 6.05 -5.66
C SER A 97 12.10 5.65 -5.59
N THR A 98 12.76 5.84 -4.45
CA THR A 98 14.17 5.43 -4.28
C THR A 98 14.38 3.91 -4.38
N MET A 99 13.37 3.13 -4.01
CA MET A 99 13.38 1.66 -4.05
C MET A 99 12.91 1.10 -5.40
N GLY A 100 12.50 1.95 -6.35
CA GLY A 100 11.92 1.51 -7.62
C GLY A 100 10.54 0.84 -7.49
N ILE A 101 9.83 1.10 -6.39
CA ILE A 101 8.49 0.58 -6.13
C ILE A 101 7.47 1.59 -6.67
N LEU A 102 6.65 1.14 -7.63
CA LEU A 102 5.54 1.95 -8.13
C LEU A 102 4.37 1.88 -7.16
N ILE A 103 4.13 2.96 -6.44
CA ILE A 103 3.04 3.08 -5.46
C ILE A 103 2.13 4.26 -5.79
N ARG A 104 0.85 4.11 -5.50
CA ARG A 104 -0.13 5.19 -5.50
C ARG A 104 -0.61 5.43 -4.07
N TRP A 105 -0.76 6.69 -3.71
CA TRP A 105 -1.23 7.11 -2.39
C TRP A 105 -2.61 7.78 -2.50
N GLY A 106 -3.51 7.47 -1.57
CA GLY A 106 -4.89 7.93 -1.59
C GLY A 106 -5.09 9.43 -1.30
N GLY A 107 -4.04 10.15 -0.93
CA GLY A 107 -4.03 11.62 -0.91
C GLY A 107 -3.71 12.27 -2.27
N ALA A 108 -3.35 11.46 -3.28
CA ALA A 108 -2.95 11.94 -4.61
C ALA A 108 -3.37 10.96 -5.73
N TRP A 109 -4.64 10.55 -5.75
CA TRP A 109 -5.17 9.60 -6.75
C TRP A 109 -4.93 10.00 -8.21
N SER A 110 -5.03 11.29 -8.51
CA SER A 110 -4.79 11.88 -9.85
C SER A 110 -3.33 12.27 -10.09
N GLY A 111 -2.45 12.08 -9.11
CA GLY A 111 -1.09 12.63 -9.09
C GLY A 111 -0.99 14.04 -8.50
N GLU A 112 -2.12 14.73 -8.29
CA GLU A 112 -2.17 16.01 -7.57
C GLU A 112 -2.52 15.77 -6.10
N ILE A 113 -1.82 16.43 -5.19
CA ILE A 113 -2.09 16.33 -3.74
C ILE A 113 -3.34 17.15 -3.41
N ASN A 114 -4.31 16.50 -2.75
CA ASN A 114 -5.55 17.11 -2.26
C ASN A 114 -6.30 17.99 -3.30
N PRO A 115 -6.71 17.43 -4.44
CA PRO A 115 -7.54 18.17 -5.39
C PRO A 115 -8.89 18.53 -4.77
N LYS A 116 -9.45 19.69 -5.14
CA LYS A 116 -10.77 20.13 -4.64
C LYS A 116 -11.85 19.12 -5.01
N GLY A 117 -12.60 18.64 -4.01
CA GLY A 117 -13.67 17.65 -4.20
C GLY A 117 -13.19 16.21 -4.40
N ALA A 118 -11.91 15.94 -4.18
CA ALA A 118 -11.36 14.59 -4.24
C ALA A 118 -11.82 13.72 -3.07
N PHE A 119 -11.90 12.42 -3.33
CA PHE A 119 -11.97 11.41 -2.28
C PHE A 119 -10.57 11.22 -1.70
N ASN A 120 -10.30 11.86 -0.57
CA ASN A 120 -9.01 11.73 0.11
C ASN A 120 -9.03 10.54 1.05
N ASP A 121 -8.20 9.56 0.72
CA ASP A 121 -7.97 8.40 1.56
C ASP A 121 -6.51 8.43 2.04
N LEU A 122 -6.25 9.30 3.02
CA LEU A 122 -4.88 9.69 3.37
C LEU A 122 -4.07 8.56 4.02
N VAL A 123 -4.73 7.51 4.50
CA VAL A 123 -4.08 6.32 5.06
C VAL A 123 -3.68 5.31 4.00
N HIS A 124 -4.27 5.38 2.81
CA HIS A 124 -4.24 4.30 1.84
C HIS A 124 -3.05 4.37 0.90
N PHE A 125 -2.33 3.25 0.77
CA PHE A 125 -1.24 3.06 -0.17
C PHE A 125 -1.43 1.77 -0.94
N GLU A 126 -1.19 1.79 -2.25
CA GLU A 126 -1.33 0.60 -3.08
C GLU A 126 -0.27 0.50 -4.17
N LEU A 127 0.20 -0.72 -4.41
CA LEU A 127 1.10 -1.02 -5.53
C LEU A 127 0.39 -0.74 -6.84
N THR A 128 1.05 -0.08 -7.77
CA THR A 128 0.59 0.04 -9.16
C THR A 128 1.38 -0.93 -10.03
N SER A 129 0.83 -1.29 -11.19
CA SER A 129 1.42 -2.30 -12.06
C SER A 129 2.88 -1.97 -12.39
N ASN A 130 3.80 -2.78 -11.86
CA ASN A 130 5.22 -2.68 -12.12
C ASN A 130 5.50 -3.09 -13.58
N PRO A 131 6.07 -2.23 -14.45
CA PRO A 131 6.43 -2.61 -15.82
C PRO A 131 7.40 -3.79 -15.88
N PHE A 132 8.09 -4.11 -14.76
CA PHE A 132 8.98 -5.27 -14.65
C PHE A 132 8.30 -6.58 -14.25
N LYS A 133 7.07 -6.57 -13.68
CA LYS A 133 6.29 -7.81 -13.44
C LYS A 133 5.86 -8.47 -14.77
N GLN A 134 5.78 -7.71 -15.87
CA GLN A 134 5.44 -8.29 -17.19
C GLN A 134 6.63 -8.96 -17.89
N LYS A 135 7.88 -8.53 -17.66
CA LYS A 135 9.03 -9.06 -18.40
C LYS A 135 9.48 -10.46 -17.97
N HIS A 136 9.23 -10.88 -16.73
CA HIS A 136 9.63 -12.21 -16.26
C HIS A 136 8.58 -13.31 -16.45
N ALA A 137 7.37 -12.99 -16.90
CA ALA A 137 6.37 -13.99 -17.26
C ALA A 137 6.66 -14.67 -18.62
N PHE A 138 7.62 -14.17 -19.40
CA PHE A 138 7.93 -14.68 -20.74
C PHE A 138 9.20 -15.55 -20.84
N ASP A 139 10.03 -15.65 -19.79
CA ASP A 139 11.38 -16.26 -19.91
C ASP A 139 11.60 -17.55 -19.11
N LEU A 140 10.54 -18.26 -18.69
CA LEU A 140 10.67 -19.60 -18.08
C LEU A 140 10.35 -20.77 -19.02
N ASN A 141 9.97 -20.50 -20.27
CA ASN A 141 9.70 -21.53 -21.30
C ASN A 141 10.72 -21.53 -22.45
N ALA A 142 11.76 -20.68 -22.43
CA ALA A 142 12.86 -20.78 -23.38
C ALA A 142 13.79 -21.93 -22.95
N GLY A 143 13.41 -23.13 -23.37
CA GLY A 143 14.06 -24.38 -23.02
C GLY A 143 15.56 -24.41 -23.30
N PHE A 144 16.23 -25.25 -22.51
CA PHE A 144 17.53 -25.82 -22.82
C PHE A 144 17.51 -26.49 -24.20
N GLY A 145 17.77 -25.71 -25.24
CA GLY A 145 18.18 -26.19 -26.55
C GLY A 145 19.69 -26.39 -26.54
N ALA A 146 20.15 -27.53 -26.03
CA ALA A 146 21.42 -28.08 -26.48
C ALA A 146 21.34 -28.25 -28.00
N ILE A 147 22.38 -27.91 -28.74
CA ILE A 147 23.01 -28.73 -29.79
C ILE A 147 24.38 -28.10 -30.13
N LYS A 148 25.31 -29.05 -30.30
CA LYS A 148 26.73 -29.04 -30.69
C LYS A 148 27.20 -27.97 -31.67
#